data_AF-A0A957SDD9-F1
#
_entry.id   AF-A0A957SDD9-F1
#
_cell.length_a   1.000
_cell.length_b   1.000
_cell.length_c   1.000
_cell.angle_alpha   90.00
_cell.angle_beta   90.00
_cell.angle_gamma   90.00
#
_symmetry.space_group_name_H-M   'P 1'
#
loop_
_entity.id
_entity.type
_entity.pdbx_description
1 polymer ?
#
loop_
_entity_poly.entity_id
_entity_poly.type
_entity_poly.pdbx_seq_one_letter_code
_entity_poly.pdbx_strand_id
1 'polypeptide(L)'
;YVSTVPARPDWGLGNTAKDLMRNFALNLRTYENAAEAIARAKLDQDPNDFLANTQVATETDNFAIKIEARNADGEVAKLMALTLAQMFVEERTEYYEQQDKDNRIEVKIRSSAIGYDQIQPKPVLNSIAGSVLGLLLGIGVVLLLTWMESDLLRTPVAAERALALPVLGAIPMAEASTASAQPTPLHSGVSIPKAA
;
A
#
# COMPACT_ATOMS: atom_id res chain seq x y z
N TYR A 1 -19.38 1.26 -15.11
CA TYR A 1 -19.23 0.54 -16.39
C TYR A 1 -20.26 1.01 -17.40
N VAL A 2 -19.83 1.25 -18.63
CA VAL A 2 -20.70 1.51 -19.77
C VAL A 2 -20.54 0.37 -20.78
N SER A 3 -21.63 -0.23 -21.20
CA SER A 3 -21.67 -1.27 -22.23
C SER A 3 -21.63 -0.62 -23.61
N THR A 4 -20.88 -1.19 -24.56
CA THR A 4 -20.70 -0.71 -25.94
C THR A 4 -20.89 -1.87 -26.93
N VAL A 5 -22.11 -2.39 -27.02
CA VAL A 5 -22.41 -3.61 -27.78
C VAL A 5 -22.79 -3.24 -29.22
N PRO A 6 -22.24 -3.89 -30.25
CA PRO A 6 -22.65 -3.65 -31.63
C PRO A 6 -24.12 -4.05 -31.83
N ALA A 7 -24.88 -3.28 -32.62
CA ALA A 7 -26.29 -3.57 -32.92
C ALA A 7 -26.49 -4.94 -33.60
N ARG A 8 -25.47 -5.40 -34.34
CA ARG A 8 -25.45 -6.72 -34.98
C ARG A 8 -24.31 -7.57 -34.44
N PRO A 9 -24.58 -8.84 -34.06
CA PRO A 9 -23.56 -9.76 -33.60
C PRO A 9 -22.83 -10.41 -34.78
N ASP A 10 -22.15 -9.60 -35.60
CA ASP A 10 -21.30 -10.09 -36.68
C ASP A 10 -19.81 -9.81 -36.40
N TRP A 11 -18.94 -10.57 -37.05
CA TRP A 11 -17.50 -10.51 -36.81
C TRP A 11 -16.88 -9.16 -37.19
N GLY A 12 -17.36 -8.55 -38.28
CA GLY A 12 -16.83 -7.28 -38.78
C GLY A 12 -17.17 -6.13 -37.84
N LEU A 13 -18.45 -5.96 -37.52
CA LEU A 13 -18.92 -4.91 -36.63
C LEU A 13 -18.39 -5.10 -35.20
N GLY A 14 -18.24 -6.36 -34.76
CA GLY A 14 -17.59 -6.69 -33.50
C GLY A 14 -16.14 -6.19 -33.42
N ASN A 15 -15.33 -6.39 -34.47
CA ASN A 15 -13.94 -5.92 -34.48
C ASN A 15 -13.87 -4.39 -34.54
N THR A 16 -14.69 -3.76 -35.39
CA THR A 16 -14.77 -2.29 -35.45
C THR A 16 -15.20 -1.67 -34.13
N ALA A 17 -16.16 -2.27 -33.42
CA ALA A 17 -16.58 -1.80 -32.10
C ALA A 17 -15.40 -1.81 -31.12
N LYS A 18 -14.60 -2.88 -31.12
CA LYS A 18 -13.39 -2.98 -30.28
C LYS A 18 -12.34 -1.91 -30.61
N ASP A 19 -12.13 -1.62 -31.89
CA ASP A 19 -11.21 -0.57 -32.34
C ASP A 19 -11.69 0.83 -31.90
N LEU A 20 -13.00 1.09 -32.02
CA LEU A 20 -13.61 2.38 -31.64
C LEU A 20 -13.64 2.61 -30.13
N MET A 21 -13.75 1.57 -29.31
CA MET A 21 -13.74 1.70 -27.84
C MET A 21 -12.50 2.44 -27.33
N ARG A 22 -11.34 2.21 -27.94
CA ARG A 22 -10.10 2.92 -27.57
C ARG A 22 -10.19 4.41 -27.88
N ASN A 23 -10.76 4.77 -29.03
CA ASN A 23 -10.99 6.16 -29.38
C ASN A 23 -12.00 6.82 -28.42
N PHE A 24 -13.11 6.13 -28.08
CA PHE A 24 -14.07 6.62 -27.10
C PHE A 24 -13.44 6.87 -25.73
N ALA A 25 -12.61 5.95 -25.25
CA ALA A 25 -11.90 6.12 -23.99
C ALA A 25 -10.93 7.32 -24.00
N LEU A 26 -10.28 7.59 -25.13
CA LEU A 26 -9.42 8.78 -25.28
C LEU A 26 -10.24 10.07 -25.30
N ASN A 27 -11.34 10.09 -26.05
CA ASN A 27 -12.21 11.26 -26.15
C ASN A 27 -12.84 11.60 -24.78
N LEU A 28 -13.20 10.59 -23.97
CA LEU A 28 -13.72 10.83 -22.62
C LEU A 28 -12.72 11.49 -21.67
N ARG A 29 -11.42 11.43 -21.96
CA ARG A 29 -10.36 12.01 -21.13
C ARG A 29 -9.87 13.36 -21.63
N THR A 30 -10.64 14.03 -22.49
CA THR A 30 -10.31 15.39 -22.94
C THR A 30 -10.63 16.42 -21.86
N TYR A 31 -9.96 17.57 -21.93
CA TYR A 31 -10.17 18.68 -21.01
C TYR A 31 -11.61 19.19 -21.08
N GLU A 32 -12.17 19.28 -22.28
CA GLU A 32 -13.51 19.77 -22.55
C GLU A 32 -14.57 18.88 -21.90
N ASN A 33 -14.42 17.56 -22.02
CA ASN A 33 -15.33 16.60 -21.39
C ASN A 33 -15.22 16.61 -19.87
N ALA A 34 -14.02 16.81 -19.32
CA ALA A 34 -13.84 17.00 -17.88
C ALA A 34 -14.50 18.30 -17.40
N ALA A 35 -14.30 19.42 -18.10
CA ALA A 35 -14.89 20.71 -17.76
C ALA A 35 -16.43 20.67 -17.80
N GLU A 36 -16.99 20.06 -18.83
CA GLU A 36 -18.43 19.86 -18.97
C GLU A 36 -18.98 18.93 -17.86
N ALA A 37 -18.29 17.83 -17.54
CA ALA A 37 -18.68 16.95 -16.44
C ALA A 37 -18.68 17.67 -15.09
N ILE A 38 -17.65 18.49 -14.82
CA ILE A 38 -17.56 19.33 -13.62
C ILE A 38 -18.73 20.30 -13.54
N ALA A 39 -19.03 20.99 -14.65
CA ALA A 39 -20.12 21.96 -14.71
C ALA A 39 -21.49 21.31 -14.44
N ARG A 40 -21.76 20.16 -15.07
CA ARG A 40 -23.01 19.41 -14.89
C ARG A 40 -23.18 18.87 -13.47
N ALA A 41 -22.12 18.32 -12.89
CA ALA A 41 -22.12 17.78 -11.54
C ALA A 41 -21.95 18.86 -10.45
N LYS A 42 -21.74 20.13 -10.84
CA LYS A 42 -21.49 21.27 -9.95
C LYS A 42 -20.35 21.00 -8.96
N LEU A 43 -19.26 20.42 -9.47
CA LEU A 43 -18.08 20.10 -8.67
C LEU A 43 -17.15 21.31 -8.57
N ASP A 44 -16.52 21.49 -7.43
CA ASP A 44 -15.52 22.54 -7.20
C ASP A 44 -14.11 21.96 -7.37
N GLN A 45 -13.71 21.73 -8.63
CA GLN A 45 -12.37 21.21 -8.97
C GLN A 45 -11.95 21.63 -10.38
N ASP A 46 -10.64 21.67 -10.65
CA ASP A 46 -10.09 21.94 -11.98
C ASP A 46 -10.21 20.71 -12.90
N PRO A 47 -10.41 20.88 -14.22
CA PRO A 47 -10.49 19.74 -15.14
C PRO A 47 -9.22 18.89 -15.19
N ASN A 48 -8.02 19.45 -14.99
CA ASN A 48 -6.79 18.64 -14.93
C ASN A 48 -6.77 17.76 -13.68
N ASP A 49 -7.23 18.28 -12.54
CA ASP A 49 -7.34 17.50 -11.30
C ASP A 49 -8.39 16.39 -11.44
N PHE A 50 -9.52 16.69 -12.11
CA PHE A 50 -10.54 15.70 -12.44
C PHE A 50 -9.95 14.57 -13.31
N LEU A 51 -9.19 14.91 -14.34
CA LEU A 51 -8.56 13.94 -15.25
C LEU A 51 -7.44 13.13 -14.60
N ALA A 52 -6.68 13.74 -13.68
CA ALA A 52 -5.66 13.06 -12.90
C ALA A 52 -6.28 12.01 -11.96
N ASN A 53 -7.48 12.29 -11.45
CA ASN A 53 -8.22 11.42 -10.54
C ASN A 53 -9.26 10.52 -11.23
N THR A 54 -9.36 10.57 -12.56
CA THR A 54 -10.29 9.75 -13.34
C THR A 54 -9.54 8.83 -14.30
N GLN A 55 -9.86 7.54 -14.23
CA GLN A 55 -9.33 6.50 -15.08
C GLN A 55 -10.43 5.93 -15.97
N VAL A 56 -10.17 5.90 -17.27
CA VAL A 56 -11.05 5.30 -18.28
C VAL A 56 -10.30 4.17 -18.95
N ALA A 57 -10.80 2.95 -18.83
CA ALA A 57 -10.19 1.74 -19.38
C ALA A 57 -11.20 0.96 -20.23
N THR A 58 -10.72 0.35 -21.31
CA THR A 58 -11.55 -0.50 -22.17
C THR A 58 -11.38 -1.98 -21.79
N GLU A 59 -12.48 -2.65 -21.50
CA GLU A 59 -12.56 -4.11 -21.36
C GLU A 59 -13.16 -4.69 -22.65
N THR A 60 -12.29 -4.88 -23.64
CA THR A 60 -12.63 -5.29 -25.00
C THR A 60 -13.35 -6.63 -25.06
N ASP A 61 -12.99 -7.57 -24.20
CA ASP A 61 -13.62 -8.91 -24.11
C ASP A 61 -15.07 -8.83 -23.61
N ASN A 62 -15.38 -7.80 -22.82
CA ASN A 62 -16.69 -7.57 -22.24
C ASN A 62 -17.50 -6.52 -23.00
N PHE A 63 -16.97 -5.93 -24.08
CA PHE A 63 -17.54 -4.75 -24.75
C PHE A 63 -17.94 -3.68 -23.72
N ALA A 64 -17.03 -3.36 -22.81
CA ALA A 64 -17.30 -2.43 -21.73
C ALA A 64 -16.22 -1.35 -21.61
N ILE A 65 -16.63 -0.14 -21.27
CA ILE A 65 -15.76 0.93 -20.81
C ILE A 65 -15.92 1.05 -19.30
N LYS A 66 -14.82 0.86 -18.59
CA LYS A 66 -14.71 1.06 -17.15
C LYS A 66 -14.29 2.51 -16.89
N ILE A 67 -15.09 3.23 -16.11
CA ILE A 67 -14.82 4.60 -15.66
C ILE A 67 -14.69 4.51 -14.14
N GLU A 68 -13.54 4.92 -13.62
CA GLU A 68 -13.23 4.95 -12.20
C GLU A 68 -12.78 6.36 -11.84
N ALA A 69 -13.32 6.92 -10.76
CA ALA A 69 -12.91 8.22 -10.25
C ALA A 69 -12.49 8.08 -8.78
N ARG A 70 -11.57 8.94 -8.34
CA ARG A 70 -11.07 8.97 -6.97
C ARG A 70 -11.26 10.37 -6.40
N ASN A 71 -11.69 10.44 -5.16
CA ASN A 71 -11.77 11.69 -4.44
C ASN A 71 -11.70 11.40 -2.94
N ALA A 72 -11.39 12.42 -2.14
CA ALA A 72 -11.46 12.33 -0.68
C ALA A 72 -12.90 12.09 -0.20
N ASP A 73 -13.88 12.67 -0.90
CA ASP A 73 -15.30 12.42 -0.70
C ASP A 73 -15.80 11.36 -1.70
N GLY A 74 -16.31 10.24 -1.17
CA GLY A 74 -16.82 9.14 -1.98
C GLY A 74 -18.04 9.50 -2.83
N GLU A 75 -18.89 10.43 -2.37
CA GLU A 75 -20.02 10.91 -3.16
C GLU A 75 -19.55 11.76 -4.34
N VAL A 76 -18.51 12.59 -4.15
CA VAL A 76 -17.88 13.33 -5.25
C VAL A 76 -17.27 12.36 -6.27
N ALA A 77 -16.54 11.33 -5.83
CA ALA A 77 -15.98 10.32 -6.72
C ALA A 77 -17.06 9.60 -7.54
N LYS A 78 -18.17 9.25 -6.90
CA LYS A 78 -19.34 8.65 -7.56
C LYS A 78 -19.95 9.59 -8.60
N LEU A 79 -20.15 10.86 -8.26
CA LEU A 79 -20.67 11.87 -9.19
C LEU A 79 -19.76 12.07 -10.39
N MET A 80 -18.43 12.13 -10.19
CA MET A 80 -17.45 12.23 -11.28
C MET A 80 -17.62 11.08 -12.29
N ALA A 81 -17.62 9.83 -11.80
CA ALA A 81 -17.71 8.65 -12.65
C ALA A 81 -19.07 8.55 -13.37
N LEU A 82 -20.17 8.81 -12.65
CA LEU A 82 -21.53 8.73 -13.23
C LEU A 82 -21.79 9.83 -14.25
N THR A 83 -21.37 11.06 -13.97
CA THR A 83 -21.62 12.19 -14.88
C THR A 83 -20.87 12.00 -16.19
N LEU A 84 -19.60 11.58 -16.13
CA LEU A 84 -18.82 11.28 -17.33
C LEU A 84 -19.44 10.11 -18.13
N ALA A 85 -19.93 9.07 -17.44
CA ALA A 85 -20.63 7.96 -18.08
C ALA A 85 -21.95 8.39 -18.75
N GLN A 86 -22.69 9.29 -18.12
CA GLN A 86 -23.96 9.82 -18.63
C GLN A 86 -23.73 10.66 -19.88
N MET A 87 -22.74 11.56 -19.84
CA MET A 87 -22.34 12.36 -21.00
C MET A 87 -21.96 11.48 -22.19
N PHE A 88 -21.19 10.41 -21.95
CA PHE A 88 -20.83 9.48 -23.00
C PHE A 88 -22.04 8.81 -23.65
N VAL A 89 -23.00 8.34 -22.85
CA VAL A 89 -24.23 7.73 -23.38
C VAL A 89 -25.03 8.75 -24.17
N GLU A 90 -25.19 9.97 -23.66
CA GLU A 90 -25.96 11.04 -24.30
C GLU A 90 -25.35 11.42 -25.65
N GLU A 91 -24.05 11.74 -25.69
CA GLU A 91 -23.33 12.11 -26.92
C GLU A 91 -23.41 11.00 -27.98
N ARG A 92 -23.29 9.73 -27.57
CA ARG A 92 -23.42 8.58 -28.49
C ARG A 92 -24.86 8.37 -28.94
N THR A 93 -25.83 8.57 -28.08
CA THR A 93 -27.25 8.46 -28.44
C THR A 93 -27.60 9.51 -29.48
N GLU A 94 -27.26 10.78 -29.25
CA GLU A 94 -27.48 11.89 -30.18
C GLU A 94 -26.78 11.69 -31.53
N TYR A 95 -25.55 11.17 -31.52
CA TYR A 95 -24.82 10.85 -32.75
C TYR A 95 -25.50 9.76 -33.59
N TYR A 96 -26.05 8.72 -32.93
CA TYR A 96 -26.69 7.58 -33.61
C TYR A 96 -28.18 7.78 -33.91
N GLU A 97 -28.83 8.82 -33.37
CA GLU A 97 -30.18 9.20 -33.77
C GLU A 97 -30.26 9.66 -35.24
N GLN A 98 -29.15 10.15 -35.78
CA GLN A 98 -29.04 10.64 -37.16
C GLN A 98 -28.67 9.53 -38.17
N GLN A 99 -28.43 8.30 -37.71
CA GLN A 99 -27.94 7.19 -38.52
C GLN A 99 -28.91 6.00 -38.54
N ASP A 100 -28.72 5.12 -39.52
CA ASP A 100 -29.49 3.88 -39.64
C ASP A 100 -29.34 2.98 -38.39
N LYS A 101 -30.40 2.23 -38.04
CA LYS A 101 -30.43 1.42 -36.82
C LYS A 101 -29.45 0.25 -36.86
N ASP A 102 -29.16 -0.28 -38.04
CA ASP A 102 -28.44 -1.53 -38.20
C ASP A 102 -26.90 -1.40 -38.12
N ASN A 103 -26.36 -0.18 -38.11
CA ASN A 103 -24.92 0.09 -38.13
C ASN A 103 -24.40 0.83 -36.88
N ARG A 104 -25.17 0.87 -35.78
CA ARG A 104 -24.78 1.60 -34.57
C ARG A 104 -24.06 0.72 -33.54
N ILE A 105 -23.33 1.38 -32.66
CA ILE A 105 -22.85 0.79 -31.40
C ILE A 105 -23.82 1.22 -30.31
N GLU A 106 -24.52 0.28 -29.71
CA GLU A 106 -25.41 0.56 -28.58
C GLU A 106 -24.59 0.82 -27.33
N VAL A 107 -24.79 2.01 -26.75
CA VAL A 107 -24.09 2.44 -25.54
C VAL A 107 -25.08 2.61 -24.40
N LYS A 108 -24.87 1.91 -23.28
CA LYS A 108 -25.76 1.94 -22.11
C LYS A 108 -24.96 1.83 -20.80
N ILE A 109 -25.31 2.62 -19.79
CA ILE A 109 -24.75 2.44 -18.43
C ILE A 109 -25.23 1.09 -17.88
N ARG A 110 -24.31 0.24 -17.41
CA ARG A 110 -24.65 -1.10 -16.88
C ARG A 110 -25.41 -1.02 -15.56
N SER A 111 -25.02 -0.09 -14.70
CA SER A 111 -25.70 0.23 -13.44
C SER A 111 -25.32 1.64 -13.01
N SER A 112 -26.31 2.42 -12.61
CA SER A 112 -26.13 3.72 -11.95
C SER A 112 -26.04 3.59 -10.42
N ALA A 113 -26.47 2.45 -9.87
CA ALA A 113 -26.34 2.12 -8.45
C ALA A 113 -24.93 1.59 -8.16
N ILE A 114 -23.96 2.51 -8.11
CA ILE A 114 -22.55 2.22 -7.77
C ILE A 114 -22.25 2.69 -6.34
N GLY A 115 -21.43 1.91 -5.63
CA GLY A 115 -20.83 2.29 -4.35
C GLY A 115 -19.41 2.83 -4.51
N TYR A 116 -18.79 3.17 -3.39
CA TYR A 116 -17.39 3.58 -3.31
C TYR A 116 -16.74 2.94 -2.09
N ASP A 117 -15.46 2.60 -2.22
CA ASP A 117 -14.66 2.00 -1.16
C ASP A 117 -13.44 2.87 -0.84
N GLN A 118 -13.03 2.90 0.42
CA GLN A 118 -11.82 3.60 0.82
C GLN A 118 -10.58 2.79 0.43
N ILE A 119 -9.89 3.24 -0.62
CA ILE A 119 -8.67 2.56 -1.11
C ILE A 119 -7.45 2.95 -0.25
N GLN A 120 -7.39 4.20 0.24
CA GLN A 120 -6.28 4.77 1.01
C GLN A 120 -6.75 5.88 1.99
N PRO A 121 -6.00 6.18 3.06
CA PRO A 121 -4.84 5.43 3.58
C PRO A 121 -5.26 4.11 4.24
N LYS A 122 -4.31 3.20 4.48
CA LYS A 122 -4.53 1.96 5.25
C LYS A 122 -3.99 2.13 6.68
N PRO A 123 -4.75 2.77 7.61
CA PRO A 123 -4.22 3.21 8.89
C PRO A 123 -3.67 2.06 9.74
N VAL A 124 -4.33 0.90 9.72
CA VAL A 124 -3.87 -0.29 10.45
C VAL A 124 -2.52 -0.76 9.93
N LEU A 125 -2.38 -0.92 8.61
CA LEU A 125 -1.13 -1.36 7.98
C LEU A 125 -0.01 -0.36 8.26
N ASN A 126 -0.29 0.94 8.12
CA ASN A 126 0.68 2.00 8.39
C ASN A 126 1.08 2.06 9.86
N SER A 127 0.16 1.79 10.79
CA SER A 127 0.45 1.76 12.23
C SER A 127 1.35 0.58 12.59
N ILE A 128 1.12 -0.59 12.00
CA ILE A 128 2.00 -1.76 12.17
C ILE A 128 3.40 -1.45 11.64
N ALA A 129 3.50 -0.93 10.41
CA ALA A 129 4.78 -0.55 9.82
C ALA A 129 5.52 0.50 10.68
N GLY A 130 4.80 1.52 11.17
CA GLY A 130 5.34 2.54 12.07
C GLY A 130 5.83 1.97 13.40
N SER A 131 5.11 1.00 13.96
CA SER A 131 5.47 0.35 15.23
C SER A 131 6.75 -0.48 15.09
N VAL A 132 6.88 -1.25 14.00
CA VAL A 132 8.10 -2.02 13.70
C VAL A 132 9.28 -1.08 13.48
N LEU A 133 9.11 -0.02 12.68
CA LEU A 133 10.15 0.96 12.44
C LEU A 133 10.57 1.68 13.74
N GLY A 134 9.59 2.07 14.56
CA GLY A 134 9.83 2.70 15.85
C GLY A 134 10.59 1.80 16.83
N LEU A 135 10.27 0.50 16.88
CA LEU A 135 10.99 -0.47 17.70
C LEU A 135 12.45 -0.63 17.25
N LEU A 136 12.68 -0.75 15.94
CA LEU A 136 14.04 -0.83 15.38
C LEU A 136 14.86 0.43 15.69
N LEU A 137 14.26 1.61 15.51
CA LEU A 137 14.90 2.88 15.88
C LEU A 137 15.17 2.96 17.38
N GLY A 138 14.22 2.56 18.22
CA GLY A 138 14.37 2.55 19.67
C GLY A 138 15.52 1.66 20.13
N ILE A 139 15.63 0.44 19.58
CA ILE A 139 16.77 -0.45 19.83
C ILE A 139 18.07 0.22 19.38
N GLY A 140 18.10 0.81 18.19
CA GLY A 140 19.28 1.52 17.69
C GLY A 140 19.74 2.65 18.61
N VAL A 141 18.80 3.44 19.16
CA VAL A 141 19.09 4.50 20.13
C VAL A 141 19.64 3.93 21.44
N VAL A 142 19.01 2.88 21.98
CA VAL A 142 19.51 2.22 23.21
C VAL A 142 20.93 1.70 23.00
N LEU A 143 21.23 1.07 21.86
CA LEU A 143 22.58 0.59 21.54
C LEU A 143 23.58 1.74 21.41
N LEU A 144 23.20 2.84 20.75
CA LEU A 144 24.04 4.03 20.64
C LEU A 144 24.38 4.62 22.01
N LEU A 145 23.38 4.77 22.87
CA LEU A 145 23.56 5.27 24.23
C LEU A 145 24.44 4.31 25.06
N THR A 146 24.21 3.01 24.93
CA THR A 146 25.01 1.97 25.63
C THR A 146 26.47 1.99 25.19
N TRP A 147 26.73 2.20 23.89
CA TRP A 147 28.09 2.32 23.37
C TRP A 147 28.81 3.55 23.93
N MET A 148 28.12 4.71 23.97
CA MET A 148 28.69 5.93 24.57
C MET A 148 28.98 5.76 26.08
N GLU A 149 28.08 5.12 26.84
CA GLU A 149 28.29 4.86 28.27
C GLU A 149 29.51 3.94 28.51
N SER A 150 29.64 2.89 27.70
CA SER A 150 30.73 1.91 27.84
C SER A 150 32.10 2.56 27.63
N ASP A 151 32.22 3.54 26.72
CA ASP A 151 33.46 4.25 26.44
C ASP A 151 33.79 5.31 27.52
N LEU A 152 32.77 6.01 28.05
CA LEU A 152 32.93 7.12 28.99
C LEU A 152 32.94 6.76 30.48
N LEU A 153 32.43 5.61 30.91
CA LEU A 153 32.28 5.30 32.34
C LEU A 153 32.90 3.97 32.78
N ARG A 154 33.10 3.02 31.86
CA ARG A 154 33.59 1.67 32.21
C ARG A 154 35.05 1.42 31.87
N THR A 155 35.78 2.47 31.46
CA THR A 155 37.22 2.38 31.23
C THR A 155 38.00 2.99 32.41
N PRO A 156 39.14 2.40 32.81
CA PRO A 156 39.95 2.93 33.90
C PRO A 156 40.40 4.37 33.61
N VAL A 157 40.75 4.67 32.36
CA VAL A 157 41.13 6.02 31.91
C VAL A 157 39.99 7.03 32.08
N ALA A 158 38.73 6.62 31.84
CA ALA A 158 37.60 7.53 32.03
C ALA A 158 37.27 7.76 33.51
N ALA A 159 37.44 6.75 34.37
CA ALA A 159 37.31 6.89 35.82
C ALA A 159 38.38 7.84 36.39
N GLU A 160 39.63 7.74 35.93
CA GLU A 160 40.72 8.65 36.34
C GLU A 160 40.44 10.10 35.93
N ARG A 161 39.94 10.31 34.71
CA ARG A 161 39.56 11.65 34.22
C ARG A 161 38.38 12.25 34.98
N ALA A 162 37.38 11.44 35.31
CA ALA A 162 36.17 11.92 35.99
C ALA A 162 36.41 12.23 37.48
N LEU A 163 37.23 11.41 38.16
CA LEU A 163 37.46 11.52 39.61
C LEU A 163 38.77 12.24 39.96
N ALA A 164 39.62 12.53 38.97
CA ALA A 164 40.96 13.10 39.14
C ALA A 164 41.86 12.33 40.13
N LEU A 165 41.60 11.02 40.27
CA LEU A 165 42.32 10.11 41.16
C LEU A 165 42.89 8.95 40.33
N PRO A 166 44.11 8.47 40.63
CA PRO A 166 44.70 7.33 39.94
C PRO A 166 43.97 6.02 40.27
N VAL A 167 43.74 5.16 39.27
CA VAL A 167 43.12 3.85 39.47
C VAL A 167 44.15 2.88 40.04
N LEU A 168 43.92 2.43 41.28
CA LEU A 168 44.88 1.60 42.03
C LEU A 168 44.79 0.09 41.69
N GLY A 169 43.71 -0.35 41.06
CA GLY A 169 43.51 -1.75 40.68
C GLY A 169 42.07 -2.03 40.22
N ALA A 170 41.90 -3.05 39.39
CA ALA A 170 40.59 -3.52 38.93
C ALA A 170 40.26 -4.87 39.57
N ILE A 171 39.05 -4.99 40.14
CA ILE A 171 38.56 -6.27 40.68
C ILE A 171 37.97 -7.07 39.51
N PRO A 172 38.47 -8.29 39.21
CA PRO A 172 37.90 -9.12 38.18
C PRO A 172 36.49 -9.57 38.59
N MET A 173 35.50 -9.37 37.71
CA MET A 173 34.18 -9.95 37.90
C MET A 173 34.27 -11.45 37.61
N ALA A 174 34.16 -12.29 38.63
CA ALA A 174 34.13 -13.73 38.44
C ALA A 174 32.80 -14.13 37.76
N GLU A 175 32.89 -14.74 36.57
CA GLU A 175 31.75 -15.45 36.00
C GLU A 175 31.44 -16.65 36.90
N ALA A 176 30.22 -16.72 37.44
CA ALA A 176 29.77 -17.83 38.26
C ALA A 176 29.65 -19.10 37.40
N SER A 177 30.76 -19.83 37.27
CA SER A 177 30.79 -21.14 36.66
C SER A 177 30.11 -22.13 37.62
N THR A 178 28.91 -22.56 37.25
CA THR A 178 28.18 -23.63 37.96
C THR A 178 28.96 -24.94 37.79
N ALA A 179 29.92 -25.19 38.68
CA ALA A 179 30.69 -26.43 38.69
C ALA A 179 29.85 -27.56 39.29
N SER A 180 29.44 -28.49 38.42
CA SER A 180 28.88 -29.79 38.77
C SER A 180 29.85 -30.58 39.66
N ALA A 181 29.45 -30.87 40.91
CA ALA A 181 30.19 -31.71 41.83
C ALA A 181 30.09 -33.20 41.43
N GLN A 182 31.20 -33.80 41.02
CA GLN A 182 31.37 -35.26 40.99
C GLN A 182 31.97 -35.72 42.33
N PRO A 183 31.35 -36.67 43.06
CA PRO A 183 31.94 -37.23 44.28
C PRO A 183 32.98 -38.32 43.95
N THR A 184 34.19 -38.18 44.49
CA THR A 184 35.27 -39.18 44.42
C THR A 184 35.12 -40.20 45.57
N PRO A 185 35.30 -41.52 45.35
CA PRO A 185 35.22 -42.51 46.42
C PRO A 185 36.50 -42.53 47.27
N LEU A 186 36.33 -42.55 48.60
CA LEU A 186 37.40 -42.56 49.59
C LEU A 186 38.08 -43.94 49.68
N HIS A 187 39.39 -43.96 49.41
CA HIS A 187 40.28 -45.08 49.69
C HIS A 187 40.86 -44.88 51.11
N SER A 188 40.49 -45.73 52.07
CA SER A 188 41.09 -45.76 53.42
C SER A 188 41.72 -47.13 53.65
N GLY A 189 43.05 -47.19 53.66
CA GLY A 189 43.80 -48.39 54.01
C GLY A 189 44.06 -48.47 55.51
N VAL A 190 44.10 -49.69 56.07
CA VAL A 190 44.99 -50.09 57.18
C VAL A 190 45.23 -51.60 57.06
N SER A 191 46.51 -51.97 56.96
CA SER A 191 47.06 -53.32 57.04
C SER A 191 47.43 -53.67 58.49
N ILE A 192 47.16 -54.88 58.98
CA ILE A 192 47.82 -55.58 60.12
C ILE A 192 47.67 -57.12 59.89
N PRO A 193 48.59 -57.99 60.39
CA PRO A 193 49.07 -59.17 59.66
C PRO A 193 48.62 -60.58 60.15
N LYS A 194 48.76 -61.53 59.21
CA LYS A 194 49.10 -62.99 59.24
C LYS A 194 48.84 -63.89 60.48
N ALA A 195 48.05 -64.95 60.26
CA ALA A 195 48.18 -66.35 60.75
C ALA A 195 47.20 -67.19 59.89
N ALA A 196 47.41 -68.42 59.39
CA ALA A 196 48.41 -69.48 59.57
C ALA A 196 48.69 -70.13 58.21
#